data_AF-A0A9E5NJZ3-F1
#
_entry.id   AF-A0A9E5NJZ3-F1
#
_cell.length_a   1.000
_cell.length_b   1.000
_cell.length_c   1.000
_cell.angle_alpha   90.00
_cell.angle_beta   90.00
_cell.angle_gamma   90.00
#
_symmetry.space_group_name_H-M   'P 1'
#
loop_
_entity.id
_entity.type
_entity.pdbx_description
1 polymer ?
#
loop_
_entity_poly.entity_id
_entity_poly.type
_entity_poly.pdbx_seq_one_letter_code
_entity_poly.pdbx_strand_id
1 'polypeptide(L)'
;MFTAIQSYVKDVFSGGMDEEMRLLEFGERKILMEGGRHHHVAVIYRGRDSGGLAKRLHEVSQRIDEKFGDILADWDGAMDKVHGISMLLPRVWKGAR
;
A
#
# COMPACT_ATOMS: atom_id res chain seq x y z
N MET A 1 12.27 12.12 -19.15
CA MET A 1 10.88 12.19 -18.63
C MET A 1 10.58 11.13 -17.54
N PHE A 2 11.59 10.55 -16.89
CA PHE A 2 11.41 9.64 -15.74
C PHE A 2 11.37 10.39 -14.40
N THR A 3 12.04 11.55 -14.34
CA THR A 3 12.17 12.41 -13.16
C THR A 3 10.85 13.04 -12.72
N ALA A 4 9.92 13.34 -13.64
CA ALA A 4 8.62 13.90 -13.30
C ALA A 4 7.72 12.88 -12.56
N ILE A 5 7.83 11.60 -12.91
CA ILE A 5 7.10 10.52 -12.24
C ILE A 5 7.71 10.28 -10.85
N GLN A 6 9.04 10.27 -10.75
CA GLN A 6 9.73 10.18 -9.47
C GLN A 6 9.38 11.37 -8.55
N SER A 7 9.32 12.59 -9.10
CA SER A 7 8.89 13.78 -8.37
C SER A 7 7.43 13.70 -7.93
N TYR A 8 6.50 13.24 -8.78
CA TYR A 8 5.10 13.08 -8.38
C TYR A 8 4.92 12.02 -7.31
N VAL A 9 5.58 10.88 -7.46
CA VAL A 9 5.60 9.82 -6.45
C VAL A 9 6.17 10.36 -5.13
N LYS A 10 7.25 11.13 -5.18
CA LYS A 10 7.85 11.77 -4.02
C LYS A 10 6.95 12.84 -3.40
N ASP A 11 6.24 13.63 -4.19
CA ASP A 11 5.31 14.66 -3.71
C ASP A 11 4.07 14.03 -3.04
N VAL A 12 3.57 12.92 -3.58
CA VAL A 12 2.49 12.11 -2.96
C VAL A 12 2.95 11.48 -1.64
N PHE A 13 4.23 11.10 -1.51
CA PHE A 13 4.81 10.62 -0.26
C PHE A 13 5.21 11.75 0.72
N SER A 14 5.32 12.99 0.27
CA SER A 14 5.76 14.14 1.09
C SER A 14 4.59 14.93 1.70
N GLY A 15 3.39 14.82 1.14
CA GLY A 15 2.16 15.37 1.71
C GLY A 15 1.57 14.41 2.74
N GLY A 16 1.74 14.73 4.02
CA GLY A 16 1.44 13.84 5.14
C GLY A 16 0.02 13.23 5.17
N MET A 17 -0.01 11.98 5.62
CA MET A 17 -0.99 11.25 6.46
C MET A 17 -2.51 11.29 6.18
N ASP A 18 -3.09 12.09 5.28
CA ASP A 18 -4.56 12.31 5.32
C ASP A 18 -5.38 11.99 4.06
N GLU A 19 -4.83 11.43 2.98
CA GLU A 19 -5.61 11.38 1.73
C GLU A 19 -5.58 10.03 1.01
N GLU A 20 -6.68 9.31 1.21
CA GLU A 20 -7.51 8.55 0.25
C GLU A 20 -6.82 7.57 -0.71
N MET A 21 -7.49 6.46 -1.04
CA MET A 21 -6.96 5.45 -1.96
C MET A 21 -6.63 6.06 -3.33
N ARG A 22 -5.34 6.11 -3.71
CA ARG A 22 -4.88 6.72 -4.96
C ARG A 22 -4.59 5.64 -6.01
N LEU A 23 -5.26 5.72 -7.16
CA LEU A 23 -4.95 4.91 -8.35
C LEU A 23 -4.11 5.75 -9.33
N LEU A 24 -2.93 5.25 -9.71
CA LEU A 24 -2.07 5.83 -10.73
C LEU A 24 -1.91 4.86 -11.90
N GLU A 25 -2.11 5.34 -13.13
CA GLU A 25 -1.96 4.56 -14.35
C GLU A 25 -0.68 4.99 -15.09
N PHE A 26 0.18 4.04 -15.45
CA PHE A 26 1.40 4.25 -16.23
C PHE A 26 1.55 3.18 -17.33
N GLY A 27 1.15 3.53 -18.55
CA GLY A 27 1.10 2.60 -19.67
C GLY A 27 0.16 1.44 -19.36
N GLU A 28 0.67 0.21 -19.38
CA GLU A 28 -0.11 -0.99 -19.01
C GLU A 28 -0.08 -1.31 -17.50
N ARG A 29 0.66 -0.53 -16.71
CA ARG A 29 0.82 -0.75 -15.26
C ARG A 29 -0.15 0.15 -14.51
N LYS A 30 -0.86 -0.44 -13.56
CA LYS A 30 -1.72 0.26 -12.61
C LYS A 30 -1.10 0.14 -11.23
N ILE A 31 -1.05 1.25 -10.51
CA ILE A 31 -0.54 1.34 -9.15
C ILE A 31 -1.70 1.74 -8.26
N LEU A 32 -2.05 0.89 -7.31
CA LEU A 32 -3.04 1.17 -6.29
C LEU A 32 -2.33 1.33 -4.96
N MET A 33 -2.60 2.43 -4.25
CA MET A 33 -1.93 2.72 -2.97
C MET A 33 -2.96 3.01 -1.88
N GLU A 34 -2.65 2.53 -0.68
CA GLU A 34 -3.40 2.79 0.53
C GLU A 34 -2.42 3.24 1.64
N GLY A 35 -2.75 4.34 2.30
CA GLY A 35 -2.07 4.78 3.52
C GLY A 35 -2.78 4.24 4.76
N GLY A 36 -2.01 3.67 5.69
CA GLY A 36 -2.44 3.42 7.07
C GLY A 36 -1.79 4.40 8.03
N ARG A 37 -1.99 4.22 9.34
CA ARG A 37 -1.52 5.18 10.35
C ARG A 37 0.00 5.40 10.35
N HIS A 38 0.76 4.33 10.20
CA HIS A 38 2.23 4.34 10.24
C HIS A 38 2.86 3.54 9.09
N HIS A 39 2.10 3.29 8.02
CA HIS A 39 2.57 2.46 6.90
C HIS A 39 1.87 2.81 5.59
N HIS A 40 2.45 2.37 4.47
CA HIS A 40 1.83 2.44 3.15
C HIS A 40 1.89 1.08 2.46
N VAL A 41 0.80 0.70 1.79
CA VAL A 41 0.77 -0.51 0.95
C VAL A 41 0.51 -0.10 -0.50
N ALA A 42 1.40 -0.49 -1.39
CA ALA A 42 1.27 -0.27 -2.83
C ALA A 42 1.18 -1.58 -3.59
N VAL A 43 0.24 -1.67 -4.52
CA VAL A 43 0.01 -2.81 -5.39
C VAL A 43 0.23 -2.36 -6.83
N ILE A 44 1.22 -2.96 -7.49
CA ILE A 44 1.53 -2.71 -8.89
C ILE A 44 1.09 -3.92 -9.70
N TYR A 45 0.21 -3.73 -10.67
CA TYR A 45 -0.32 -4.82 -11.50
C TYR A 45 -0.49 -4.40 -12.96
N ARG A 46 -0.66 -5.39 -13.83
CA ARG A 46 -1.02 -5.20 -15.24
C ARG A 46 -2.34 -5.89 -15.52
N GLY A 47 -3.10 -5.37 -16.49
CA GLY A 47 -4.41 -5.90 -16.86
C GLY A 47 -5.57 -5.19 -16.15
N ARG A 48 -6.73 -5.87 -16.08
CA ARG A 48 -7.94 -5.35 -15.43
C ARG A 48 -8.09 -5.96 -14.04
N ASP A 49 -8.40 -5.12 -13.07
CA ASP A 49 -8.99 -5.57 -11.81
C ASP A 49 -10.38 -6.14 -12.12
N SER A 50 -10.64 -7.39 -11.75
CA SER A 50 -11.96 -8.02 -11.86
C SER A 50 -12.96 -7.48 -10.82
N GLY A 51 -12.47 -6.65 -9.90
CA GLY A 51 -13.25 -5.99 -8.86
C GLY A 51 -12.74 -6.36 -7.46
N GLY A 52 -12.77 -5.35 -6.59
CA GLY A 52 -12.50 -5.53 -5.17
C GLY A 52 -11.02 -5.56 -4.79
N LEU A 53 -10.07 -5.32 -5.71
CA LEU A 53 -8.65 -5.18 -5.34
C LEU A 53 -8.46 -4.00 -4.38
N ALA A 54 -9.11 -2.87 -4.69
CA ALA A 54 -9.26 -1.71 -3.82
C ALA A 54 -9.69 -2.07 -2.39
N LYS A 55 -10.84 -2.75 -2.28
CA LYS A 55 -11.40 -3.18 -1.00
C LYS A 55 -10.44 -4.12 -0.23
N ARG A 56 -9.83 -5.09 -0.93
CA ARG A 56 -8.88 -6.02 -0.30
C ARG A 56 -7.60 -5.33 0.16
N LEU A 57 -7.12 -4.34 -0.59
CA LEU A 57 -5.97 -3.52 -0.19
C LEU A 57 -6.29 -2.73 1.09
N HIS A 58 -7.46 -2.09 1.14
CA HIS A 58 -7.95 -1.40 2.33
C HIS A 58 -8.06 -2.34 3.54
N GLU A 59 -8.68 -3.51 3.39
CA GLU A 59 -8.79 -4.52 4.47
C GLU A 59 -7.42 -5.03 4.96
N VAL A 60 -6.43 -5.13 4.07
CA VAL A 60 -5.06 -5.49 4.45
C VAL A 60 -4.39 -4.36 5.21
N SER A 61 -4.54 -3.11 4.76
CA SER A 61 -4.03 -1.92 5.46
C SER A 61 -4.59 -1.83 6.87
N GLN A 62 -5.91 -1.96 7.03
CA GLN A 62 -6.56 -1.97 8.35
C GLN A 62 -6.02 -3.07 9.26
N ARG A 63 -5.78 -4.28 8.73
CA ARG A 63 -5.19 -5.37 9.52
C ARG A 63 -3.74 -5.14 9.92
N ILE A 64 -2.98 -4.41 9.12
CA ILE A 64 -1.63 -4.01 9.50
C ILE A 64 -1.71 -3.01 10.65
N ASP A 65 -2.59 -2.02 10.55
CA ASP A 65 -2.83 -1.05 11.62
C ASP A 65 -3.34 -1.69 12.91
N GLU A 66 -4.24 -2.68 12.84
CA GLU A 66 -4.75 -3.41 14.01
C GLU A 66 -3.67 -4.25 14.71
N LYS A 67 -2.76 -4.88 13.96
CA LYS A 67 -1.80 -5.85 14.51
C LYS A 67 -0.42 -5.29 14.79
N PHE A 68 -0.01 -4.32 14.00
CA PHE A 68 1.34 -3.76 14.02
C PHE A 68 1.33 -2.25 14.25
N GLY A 69 0.17 -1.60 14.36
CA GLY A 69 0.09 -0.13 14.50
C GLY A 69 0.91 0.42 15.66
N ASP A 70 0.85 -0.23 16.83
CA ASP A 70 1.61 0.17 18.02
C ASP A 70 3.10 -0.12 17.85
N ILE A 71 3.45 -1.25 17.22
CA ILE A 71 4.84 -1.61 16.91
C ILE A 71 5.44 -0.60 15.93
N LEU A 72 4.66 -0.18 14.93
CA LEU A 72 5.07 0.76 13.88
C LEU A 72 5.17 2.20 14.39
N ALA A 73 4.42 2.57 15.43
CA ALA A 73 4.48 3.89 16.05
C ALA A 73 5.87 4.19 16.64
N ASP A 74 6.47 3.20 17.30
CA ASP A 74 7.78 3.29 17.95
C ASP A 74 8.86 2.47 17.24
N TRP A 75 8.69 2.22 15.93
CA TRP A 75 9.56 1.32 15.19
C TRP A 75 10.96 1.90 14.99
N ASP A 76 11.96 1.13 15.42
CA ASP A 76 13.39 1.45 15.38
C ASP A 76 14.10 0.92 14.12
N GLY A 77 13.34 0.39 13.15
CA GLY A 77 13.88 -0.23 11.94
C GLY A 77 14.16 -1.74 12.07
N ALA A 78 13.93 -2.35 13.25
CA ALA A 78 14.15 -3.77 13.46
C ALA A 78 13.10 -4.63 12.71
N MET A 79 13.56 -5.38 11.70
CA MET A 79 12.68 -6.12 10.77
C MET A 79 11.99 -7.34 11.40
N ASP A 80 12.54 -7.89 12.48
CA ASP A 80 11.98 -9.00 13.25
C ASP A 80 10.59 -8.64 13.83
N LYS A 81 10.43 -7.40 14.30
CA LYS A 81 9.17 -6.90 14.88
C LYS A 81 8.05 -6.74 13.85
N VAL A 82 8.39 -6.56 12.58
CA VAL A 82 7.43 -6.28 11.48
C VAL A 82 7.35 -7.40 10.44
N HIS A 83 8.12 -8.48 10.59
CA HIS A 83 8.19 -9.57 9.62
C HIS A 83 6.82 -10.18 9.30
N GLY A 84 5.91 -10.22 10.28
CA GLY A 84 4.55 -10.75 10.12
C GLY A 84 3.66 -9.98 9.14
N ILE A 85 4.00 -8.73 8.79
CA ILE A 85 3.27 -7.95 7.77
C ILE A 85 3.31 -8.69 6.42
N SER A 86 4.42 -9.33 6.08
CA SER A 86 4.59 -10.08 4.83
C SER A 86 3.56 -11.20 4.65
N MET A 87 3.04 -11.77 5.75
CA MET A 87 2.03 -12.82 5.72
C MET A 87 0.62 -12.28 5.43
N LEU A 88 0.40 -10.97 5.58
CA LEU A 88 -0.87 -10.30 5.29
C LEU A 88 -0.98 -9.92 3.81
N LEU A 89 0.13 -9.57 3.16
CA LEU A 89 0.16 -9.07 1.78
C LEU A 89 -0.48 -10.03 0.74
N PRO A 90 -0.31 -11.36 0.80
CA PRO A 90 -0.95 -12.26 -0.16
C PRO A 90 -2.48 -12.21 -0.15
N ARG A 91 -3.10 -11.71 0.94
CA ARG A 91 -4.56 -11.60 1.04
C ARG A 91 -5.15 -10.58 0.06
N VAL A 92 -4.34 -9.61 -0.41
CA VAL A 92 -4.72 -8.68 -1.49
C VAL A 92 -5.20 -9.45 -2.74
N TRP A 93 -4.60 -10.61 -3.02
CA TRP A 93 -4.87 -11.39 -4.23
C TRP A 93 -5.86 -12.53 -4.06
N LYS A 94 -6.18 -12.96 -2.83
CA LYS A 94 -7.00 -14.16 -2.55
C LYS A 94 -8.51 -14.04 -2.88
N GLY A 95 -8.91 -13.09 -3.72
CA GLY A 95 -10.28 -12.92 -4.22
C GLY A 95 -10.40 -12.89 -5.75
N ALA A 96 -9.30 -12.94 -6.50
CA ALA A 96 -9.33 -13.02 -7.96
C ALA A 96 -9.49 -14.50 -8.38
N ARG A 97 -10.74 -14.94 -8.55
CA ARG A 97 -11.08 -16.20 -9.21
C ARG A 97 -11.61 -15.90 -10.60
#